data_AF-A0A0V8QBA5-F1
#
_entry.id   AF-A0A0V8QBA5-F1
#
_cell.length_a   1.000
_cell.length_b   1.000
_cell.length_c   1.000
_cell.angle_alpha   90.00
_cell.angle_beta   90.00
_cell.angle_gamma   90.00
#
_symmetry.space_group_name_H-M   'P 1'
#
loop_
_entity.id
_entity.type
_entity.pdbx_description
1 polymer ?
#
loop_
_entity_poly.entity_id
_entity_poly.type
_entity_poly.pdbx_seq_one_letter_code
_entity_poly.pdbx_strand_id
1 'polypeptide(L)' 'MNIEQQMRNALINYGAMNENWRIKIIDKEILPHSDWAKVTVEVYKPRCRKPCTIWTLVTNMVRGITDFEKSTFIRL' A
#
# COMPACT_ATOMS: atom_id res chain seq x y z
N MET A 1 15.64 -0.45 -3.08
CA MET A 1 14.69 0.16 -2.12
C MET A 1 13.61 -0.88 -1.84
N ASN A 2 13.28 -1.16 -0.58
CA ASN A 2 12.34 -2.23 -0.23
C ASN A 2 10.90 -1.76 -0.51
N ILE A 3 10.10 -2.50 -1.29
CA ILE A 3 8.74 -2.11 -1.72
C ILE A 3 7.84 -1.82 -0.51
N GLU A 4 8.01 -2.60 0.55
CA GLU A 4 7.29 -2.40 1.81
C GLU A 4 7.54 -1.01 2.40
N GLN A 5 8.81 -0.58 2.48
CA GLN A 5 9.16 0.75 2.97
C GLN A 5 8.52 1.86 2.12
N GLN A 6 8.48 1.65 0.80
CA GLN A 6 7.88 2.61 -0.14
C GLN A 6 6.36 2.72 0.07
N MET A 7 5.65 1.59 0.15
CA MET A 7 4.20 1.60 0.41
C MET A 7 3.88 2.21 1.78
N ARG A 8 4.71 1.91 2.79
CA ARG A 8 4.59 2.49 4.13
C ARG A 8 4.68 4.02 4.08
N ASN A 9 5.72 4.54 3.43
CA ASN A 9 5.92 5.98 3.31
C ASN A 9 4.80 6.64 2.49
N ALA A 10 4.34 6.01 1.41
CA ALA A 10 3.23 6.50 0.61
C ALA A 10 1.95 6.63 1.45
N LEU A 11 1.60 5.60 2.23
CA LEU A 11 0.41 5.59 3.08
C LEU A 11 0.48 6.62 4.22
N ILE A 12 1.66 6.83 4.80
CA ILE A 12 1.88 7.86 5.84
C ILE A 12 1.73 9.26 5.23
N ASN A 13 2.39 9.52 4.11
CA ASN A 13 2.37 10.83 3.44
C ASN A 13 0.96 11.20 2.96
N TYR A 14 0.17 10.21 2.54
CA TYR A 14 -1.23 10.41 2.16
C TYR A 14 -2.17 10.58 3.37
N GLY A 15 -1.74 10.24 4.59
CA GLY A 15 -2.56 10.30 5.80
C GLY A 15 -3.48 9.09 6.00
N ALA A 16 -3.32 8.01 5.24
CA ALA A 16 -4.07 6.77 5.41
C ALA A 16 -3.57 5.90 6.58
N MET A 17 -2.38 6.19 7.10
CA MET A 17 -1.72 5.42 8.15
C MET A 17 -0.85 6.31 9.04
N ASN A 18 -0.75 6.00 10.34
CA ASN A 18 0.24 6.61 11.22
C ASN A 18 1.58 5.85 11.20
N GLU A 19 2.67 6.52 11.55
CA GLU A 19 4.02 5.95 11.58
C GLU A 19 4.13 4.67 12.42
N ASN A 20 3.38 4.56 13.52
CA ASN A 20 3.41 3.42 14.44
C ASN A 20 2.60 2.20 13.97
N TRP A 21 1.97 2.26 12.80
CA TRP A 21 1.16 1.17 12.27
C TRP A 21 2.03 0.25 11.42
N ARG A 22 1.59 -0.99 11.29
CA ARG A 22 2.29 -2.05 10.55
C ARG A 22 1.57 -2.26 9.23
N ILE A 23 2.33 -2.60 8.20
CA ILE A 23 1.76 -3.02 6.92
C ILE A 23 2.19 -4.45 6.61
N LYS A 24 1.41 -5.14 5.78
CA LYS A 24 1.78 -6.43 5.22
C LYS A 24 1.34 -6.45 3.75
N ILE A 25 2.26 -6.74 2.85
CA ILE A 25 1.92 -6.94 1.44
C ILE A 25 1.37 -8.36 1.30
N ILE A 26 0.16 -8.48 0.78
CA ILE A 26 -0.48 -9.79 0.53
C ILE A 26 -0.30 -10.19 -0.93
N ASP A 27 -0.40 -9.21 -1.83
CA ASP A 27 -0.43 -9.47 -3.26
C ASP A 27 0.24 -8.34 -4.04
N LYS A 28 0.80 -8.70 -5.19
CA LYS A 28 1.45 -7.80 -6.13
C LYS A 28 1.16 -8.28 -7.54
N GLU A 29 0.31 -7.53 -8.23
CA GLU A 29 -0.04 -7.76 -9.62
C GLU A 29 0.67 -6.72 -10.49
N ILE A 30 1.52 -7.17 -11.42
CA ILE A 30 2.16 -6.28 -12.40
C ILE A 30 1.21 -6.15 -13.59
N LEU A 31 0.86 -4.92 -13.96
CA LEU A 31 -0.04 -4.72 -15.10
C LEU A 31 0.72 -5.04 -16.40
N PRO A 32 0.16 -5.87 -17.30
CA PRO A 32 0.81 -6.21 -18.56
C PRO A 32 1.12 -4.95 -19.38
N HIS A 33 2.31 -4.89 -19.98
CA HIS A 33 2.75 -3.79 -20.85
C HIS A 33 2.74 -2.40 -20.18
N SER A 34 2.83 -2.33 -18.86
CA SER A 34 2.81 -1.09 -18.10
C SER A 34 3.83 -1.11 -16.96
N ASP A 35 4.45 0.05 -16.68
CA ASP A 35 5.36 0.23 -15.54
C ASP A 35 4.63 0.29 -14.19
N TRP A 36 3.31 0.10 -14.21
CA TRP A 36 2.44 0.15 -13.05
C TRP A 36 2.16 -1.25 -12.51
N ALA A 37 2.08 -1.34 -11.19
CA ALA A 37 1.68 -2.52 -10.46
C ALA A 37 0.57 -2.17 -9.48
N LYS A 38 -0.35 -3.10 -9.26
CA LYS A 38 -1.28 -3.08 -8.14
C LYS A 38 -0.65 -3.84 -6.98
N VAL A 39 -0.55 -3.20 -5.83
CA VAL A 39 0.00 -3.78 -4.61
C VAL A 39 -1.08 -3.78 -3.55
N THR A 40 -1.48 -4.98 -3.12
CA THR A 40 -2.48 -5.13 -2.06
C THR A 40 -1.78 -5.21 -0.71
N VAL A 41 -2.13 -4.29 0.19
CA VAL A 41 -1.49 -4.07 1.46
C VAL A 41 -2.52 -4.10 2.57
N GLU A 42 -2.33 -4.96 3.56
CA GLU A 42 -3.04 -4.92 4.83
C GLU A 42 -2.39 -3.93 5.77
N VAL A 43 -3.22 -3.11 6.41
CA VAL A 43 -2.81 -2.12 7.40
C VAL A 43 -3.29 -2.55 8.79
N TYR A 44 -2.36 -2.60 9.73
CA TYR A 44 -2.56 -3.06 11.11
C TYR A 44 -2.33 -1.92 12.10
N LYS A 45 -3.36 -1.61 12.89
CA LYS A 45 -3.21 -0.70 14.04
C LYS A 45 -2.26 -1.29 15.10
N PRO A 46 -1.63 -0.43 15.93
CA PRO A 46 -0.82 -0.88 17.06
C PRO A 46 -1.64 -1.83 17.95
N ARG A 47 -1.03 -2.93 18.38
CA ARG A 47 -1.67 -3.96 19.23
C ARG A 47 -2.84 -4.73 18.60
N CYS A 48 -3.31 -4.40 17.40
CA CYS A 48 -4.31 -5.20 16.68
C CYS A 48 -3.69 -6.45 16.03
N ARG A 49 -4.41 -7.57 16.07
CA ARG A 49 -4.00 -8.82 15.37
C ARG A 49 -4.68 -8.99 14.02
N LYS A 50 -5.81 -8.32 13.81
CA LYS A 50 -6.55 -8.29 12.54
C LYS A 50 -6.21 -7.02 11.77
N PRO A 51 -6.16 -7.07 10.44
CA PRO A 51 -6.04 -5.87 9.62
C PRO A 51 -7.25 -4.97 9.83
N CYS A 52 -7.02 -3.66 9.85
CA CYS A 52 -8.07 -2.65 10.01
C CYS A 52 -8.52 -2.10 8.65
N THR A 53 -7.63 -2.12 7.67
CA THR A 53 -7.90 -1.61 6.33
C THR A 53 -7.04 -2.39 5.35
N ILE A 54 -7.61 -2.72 4.20
CA ILE A 54 -6.88 -3.30 3.07
C ILE A 54 -6.84 -2.23 1.98
N TRP A 55 -5.65 -1.92 1.49
CA TRP A 55 -5.41 -0.98 0.40
C TRP A 55 -4.94 -1.72 -0.84
N THR A 56 -5.53 -1.44 -1.98
CA THR A 56 -5.02 -1.83 -3.28
C THR A 56 -4.41 -0.60 -3.92
N LEU A 57 -3.09 -0.48 -3.81
CA LEU A 57 -2.31 0.67 -4.25
C LEU A 57 -1.86 0.51 -5.69
N VAL A 58 -2.12 1.51 -6.53
CA VAL A 58 -1.61 1.57 -7.90
C VAL A 58 -0.29 2.31 -7.88
N THR A 59 0.83 1.59 -8.04
CA THR A 59 2.18 2.16 -7.94
C THR A 59 2.96 1.99 -9.23
N ASN A 60 3.66 3.03 -9.65
CA ASN A 60 4.68 2.94 -10.69
C ASN A 60 5.95 2.34 -10.09
N MET A 61 6.34 1.16 -10.56
CA MET A 61 7.46 0.39 -10.02
C MET A 61 8.83 0.98 -10.38
N VAL A 62 8.92 1.74 -11.47
CA VAL A 62 10.16 2.37 -11.94
C VAL A 62 10.42 3.69 -11.21
N ARG A 63 9.38 4.53 -11.09
CA ARG A 63 9.48 5.86 -10.47
C ARG A 63 9.23 5.87 -8.97
N GLY A 64 8.69 4.78 -8.43
CA GLY A 64 8.38 4.67 -7.00
C GLY A 64 7.19 5.52 -6.54
N ILE A 65 6.31 5.93 -7.48
CA ILE A 65 5.18 6.83 -7.22
C ILE A 65 3.90 6.02 -7.04
N THR A 66 3.08 6.36 -6.05
CA THR A 66 1.76 5.77 -5.83
C THR A 66 0.67 6.74 -6.24
N ASP A 67 -0.25 6.30 -7.09
CA ASP A 67 -1.43 7.04 -7.54
C ASP A 67 -2.62 6.68 -6.64
N PHE A 68 -2.92 7.55 -5.68
CA PHE A 68 -4.00 7.34 -4.73
C PHE A 68 -5.40 7.54 -5.33
N GLU A 69 -5.53 8.26 -6.44
CA GLU A 69 -6.84 8.46 -7.11
C GLU A 69 -7.32 7.16 -7.77
N LYS A 70 -6.38 6.35 -8.28
CA LYS A 70 -6.66 5.04 -8.85
C LYS A 70 -6.58 3.89 -7.84
N SER A 71 -6.13 4.19 -6.63
CA SER A 71 -6.04 3.23 -5.54
C SER A 71 -7.39 3.08 -4.86
N THR A 72 -7.68 1.87 -4.37
CA THR A 72 -8.92 1.58 -3.65
C THR A 72 -8.60 1.04 -2.26
N PHE A 73 -9.54 1.19 -1.33
CA PHE A 73 -9.40 0.62 0.00
C PHE A 73 -10.72 0.05 0.50
N ILE A 74 -10.59 -0.95 1.36
CA ILE A 74 -11.69 -1.60 2.07
C ILE A 74 -11.42 -1.44 3.56
N ARG A 75 -12.39 -0.88 4.27
CA ARG A 75 -12.37 -0.83 5.73
C ARG A 75 -12.96 -2.14 6.27
N LEU A 76 -12.23 -2.78 7.18
CA LEU A 76 -12.64 -4.03 7.83
C LEU A 76 -13.27 -3.77 9.20
#